data_AF-M6F0S8-F1
#
_entry.id   AF-M6F0S8-F1
#
_cell.length_a   1.000
_cell.length_b   1.000
_cell.length_c   1.000
_cell.angle_alpha   90.00
_cell.angle_beta   90.00
_cell.angle_gamma   90.00
#
_symmetry.space_group_name_H-M   'P 1'
#
loop_
_entity.id
_entity.type
_entity.pdbx_description
1 polymer ?
#
loop_
_entity_poly.entity_id
_entity_poly.type
_entity_poly.pdbx_seq_one_letter_code
_entity_poly.pdbx_strand_id
1 'polypeptide(L)'
;MSGLFNHRSALIIDIFKKISDIMPGSYGLLYIHDEEDDKNEIDHSNEFVVWKLARGHLNQEKDPFLSPYIPSIEDPYDSSRADI
;
A
#
# COMPACT_ATOMS: atom_id res chain seq x y z
N MET A 1 -19.82 9.44 -12.43
CA MET A 1 -18.52 8.89 -12.86
C MET A 1 -17.86 8.28 -11.64
N SER A 2 -17.81 6.95 -11.59
CA SER A 2 -17.34 6.13 -10.48
C SER A 2 -15.92 5.69 -10.82
N GLY A 3 -14.91 6.20 -10.11
CA GLY A 3 -13.50 5.83 -10.35
C GLY A 3 -12.45 6.56 -9.51
N LEU A 4 -12.83 7.32 -8.47
CA LEU A 4 -11.91 8.20 -7.73
C LEU A 4 -11.54 7.72 -6.31
N PHE A 5 -11.84 6.46 -5.96
CA PHE A 5 -11.64 5.97 -4.58
C PHE A 5 -10.67 4.79 -4.43
N ASN A 6 -10.01 4.34 -5.50
CA ASN A 6 -8.94 3.33 -5.41
C ASN A 6 -7.56 3.93 -5.12
N HIS A 7 -7.45 5.25 -5.05
CA HIS A 7 -6.21 5.93 -4.67
C HIS A 7 -6.01 5.83 -3.15
N ARG A 8 -4.76 5.79 -2.67
CA ARG A 8 -4.37 5.81 -1.24
C ARG A 8 -5.34 6.62 -0.38
N SER A 9 -6.31 5.92 0.23
CA SER A 9 -7.36 6.58 0.98
C SER A 9 -6.81 6.98 2.34
N ALA A 10 -6.52 8.29 2.50
CA ALA A 10 -6.07 8.86 3.77
C ALA A 10 -6.97 8.43 4.94
N LEU A 11 -8.27 8.22 4.67
CA LEU A 11 -9.24 7.74 5.65
C LEU A 11 -8.85 6.41 6.31
N ILE A 12 -8.34 5.44 5.54
CA ILE A 12 -8.00 4.11 6.10
C ILE A 12 -6.76 4.21 6.99
N ILE A 13 -5.78 5.02 6.59
CA ILE A 13 -4.58 5.28 7.40
C ILE A 13 -4.98 6.02 8.69
N ASP A 14 -5.87 7.02 8.59
CA ASP A 14 -6.39 7.76 9.74
C ASP A 14 -7.16 6.87 10.73
N ILE A 15 -7.91 5.88 10.23
CA ILE A 15 -8.56 4.88 11.08
C ILE A 15 -7.51 4.03 11.81
N PHE A 16 -6.48 3.55 11.10
CA PHE A 16 -5.39 2.78 11.73
C PHE A 16 -4.66 3.59 12.80
N LYS A 17 -4.41 4.86 12.53
CA LYS A 17 -3.84 5.80 13.49
C LYS A 17 -4.76 6.02 14.68
N LYS A 18 -6.07 6.15 14.44
CA LYS A 18 -7.02 6.29 15.55
C LYS A 18 -7.01 5.05 16.44
N ILE A 19 -7.03 3.85 15.85
CA ILE A 19 -6.94 2.58 16.58
C ILE A 19 -5.66 2.50 17.40
N SER A 20 -4.51 2.93 16.83
CA SER A 20 -3.24 2.94 17.56
C SER A 20 -3.29 3.81 18.83
N ASP A 21 -4.00 4.94 18.76
CA ASP A 21 -4.15 5.87 19.88
C ASP A 21 -5.11 5.36 20.96
N ILE A 22 -6.26 4.81 20.58
CA ILE A 22 -7.32 4.43 21.54
C ILE A 22 -7.19 3.00 22.07
N MET A 23 -6.43 2.14 21.39
CA MET A 23 -6.29 0.73 21.72
C MET A 23 -4.81 0.31 21.67
N PRO A 24 -4.00 0.61 22.69
CA PRO A 24 -2.57 0.32 22.70
C PRO A 24 -2.23 -1.19 22.71
N GLY A 25 -3.23 -2.06 22.89
CA GLY A 25 -3.06 -3.51 22.75
C GLY A 25 -3.27 -4.04 21.33
N SER A 26 -3.75 -3.19 20.41
CA SER A 26 -4.04 -3.59 19.02
C SER A 26 -2.78 -3.90 18.24
N TYR A 27 -2.93 -4.81 17.28
CA TYR A 27 -1.92 -5.17 16.30
C TYR A 27 -2.59 -5.40 14.95
N GLY A 28 -1.86 -5.16 13.85
CA GLY A 28 -2.39 -5.33 12.51
C GLY A 28 -1.41 -4.90 11.43
N LEU A 29 -1.71 -5.31 10.20
CA LEU A 29 -0.99 -4.90 9.01
C LEU A 29 -2.01 -4.32 8.02
N LEU A 30 -1.69 -3.18 7.44
CA LEU A 30 -2.44 -2.59 6.33
C LEU A 30 -1.49 -2.49 5.13
N TYR A 31 -1.80 -3.26 4.09
CA TYR A 31 -1.09 -3.23 2.82
C TYR A 31 -1.75 -2.22 1.90
N ILE A 32 -0.96 -1.34 1.30
CA ILE A 32 -1.39 -0.37 0.30
C ILE A 32 -0.48 -0.54 -0.92
N HIS A 33 -1.07 -0.75 -2.08
CA HIS A 33 -0.39 -0.66 -3.37
C HIS A 33 -1.10 0.44 -4.17
N ASP A 34 -0.32 1.37 -4.69
CA ASP A 34 -0.81 2.54 -5.42
C ASP A 34 0.14 2.79 -6.60
N GLU A 35 -0.27 2.33 -7.78
CA GLU A 35 0.53 2.43 -9.01
C GLU A 35 0.78 3.88 -9.47
N GLU A 36 0.00 4.84 -8.95
CA GLU A 36 0.16 6.26 -9.22
C GLU A 36 1.02 6.98 -8.16
N ASP A 37 1.66 6.26 -7.24
CA ASP A 37 2.57 6.81 -6.22
C ASP A 37 3.97 7.10 -6.77
N ASP A 38 4.04 7.57 -8.02
CA ASP A 38 5.26 7.97 -8.75
C ASP A 38 5.54 9.49 -8.65
N LYS A 39 4.57 10.26 -8.16
CA LYS A 39 4.59 11.74 -8.10
C LYS A 39 5.11 12.31 -6.78
N ASN A 40 5.36 11.47 -5.78
CA ASN A 40 5.86 11.91 -4.47
C ASN A 40 7.40 11.94 -4.44
N GLU A 41 8.01 12.40 -3.32
CA GLU A 41 9.48 12.47 -3.17
C GLU A 41 10.16 11.10 -3.28
N ILE A 42 9.42 10.02 -2.97
CA ILE A 42 9.83 8.63 -3.08
C ILE A 42 8.79 7.94 -3.96
N ASP A 43 9.26 7.26 -5.01
CA ASP A 43 8.44 6.46 -5.90
C ASP A 43 8.10 5.10 -5.23
N HIS A 44 6.81 4.88 -4.99
CA HIS A 44 6.27 3.65 -4.44
C HIS A 44 5.37 2.89 -5.44
N SER A 45 5.32 3.33 -6.71
CA SER A 45 4.41 2.79 -7.73
C SER A 45 4.56 1.29 -8.00
N ASN A 46 5.73 0.73 -7.70
CA ASN A 46 6.04 -0.69 -7.89
C ASN A 46 6.28 -1.46 -6.58
N GLU A 47 5.84 -0.92 -5.43
CA GLU A 47 5.95 -1.59 -4.14
C GLU A 47 4.68 -1.51 -3.30
N PHE A 48 4.45 -2.53 -2.47
CA PHE A 48 3.46 -2.46 -1.40
C PHE A 48 4.07 -1.72 -0.21
N VAL A 49 3.37 -0.68 0.22
CA VAL A 49 3.65 0.01 1.48
C VAL A 49 2.87 -0.67 2.60
N VAL A 50 3.57 -1.08 3.67
CA VAL A 50 2.93 -1.75 4.82
C VAL A 50 2.86 -0.80 6.01
N TRP A 51 1.65 -0.56 6.50
CA TRP A 51 1.41 0.09 7.78
C TRP A 51 1.28 -0.96 8.88
N LYS A 52 2.31 -1.07 9.71
CA LYS A 52 2.40 -2.01 10.81
C LYS A 52 1.95 -1.36 12.11
N LEU A 53 0.85 -1.86 12.67
CA LEU A 53 0.40 -1.56 14.02
C LEU A 53 0.90 -2.63 14.98
N ALA A 54 1.69 -2.24 15.99
CA ALA A 54 2.12 -3.14 17.06
C ALA A 54 2.14 -2.40 18.40
N ARG A 55 1.31 -2.84 19.34
CA ARG A 55 1.24 -2.27 20.69
C ARG A 55 1.03 -0.74 20.68
N GLY A 56 0.07 -0.26 19.88
CA GLY A 56 -0.21 1.17 19.72
C GLY A 56 0.82 1.95 18.90
N HIS A 57 1.85 1.31 18.36
CA HIS A 57 2.82 1.95 17.46
C HIS A 57 2.45 1.65 16.03
N LEU A 58 2.21 2.70 15.24
CA LEU A 58 1.92 2.61 13.81
C LEU A 58 3.13 3.10 13.02
N ASN A 59 3.79 2.20 12.30
CA ASN A 59 4.96 2.51 11.47
C ASN A 59 4.73 2.09 10.02
N GLN A 60 5.33 2.82 9.09
CA GLN A 60 5.43 2.41 7.69
C GLN A 60 6.66 1.52 7.51
N GLU A 61 6.51 0.40 6.82
CA GLU A 61 7.53 -0.60 6.56
C GLU A 61 7.50 -0.98 5.07
N LYS A 62 8.64 -1.42 4.53
CA LYS A 62 8.69 -2.04 3.20
C LYS A 62 8.10 -3.44 3.27
N ASP A 63 7.27 -3.79 2.30
CA ASP A 63 6.78 -5.15 2.16
C ASP A 63 7.91 -6.09 1.67
N PRO A 64 8.19 -7.20 2.36
CA PRO A 64 9.18 -8.18 1.93
C PRO A 64 8.57 -9.35 1.13
N PHE A 65 7.25 -9.43 0.95
CA PHE A 65 6.58 -10.63 0.44
C PHE A 65 6.07 -10.51 -0.99
N LEU A 66 5.49 -9.37 -1.33
CA LEU A 66 4.81 -9.09 -2.60
C LEU A 66 5.56 -8.08 -3.45
N SER A 67 6.51 -7.34 -2.87
CA SER A 67 7.29 -6.32 -3.54
C SER A 67 8.60 -6.88 -4.11
N PRO A 68 9.04 -6.42 -5.30
CA PRO A 68 8.35 -5.44 -6.16
C PRO A 68 7.12 -6.04 -6.85
N TYR A 69 6.09 -5.25 -7.12
CA TYR A 69 4.85 -5.72 -7.76
C TYR A 69 5.11 -6.32 -9.15
N ILE A 70 5.86 -5.60 -9.98
CA ILE A 70 6.43 -6.08 -11.24
C ILE A 70 7.93 -6.34 -11.01
N PRO A 71 8.46 -7.54 -11.32
CA PRO A 71 7.80 -8.64 -12.01
C PRO A 71 7.22 -9.72 -11.06
N SER A 72 7.15 -9.49 -9.75
CA SER A 72 6.89 -10.59 -8.80
C SER A 72 5.45 -11.08 -8.80
N ILE A 73 4.50 -10.18 -9.06
CA ILE A 73 3.06 -10.46 -9.13
C ILE A 73 2.56 -10.36 -10.57
N GLU A 74 2.89 -9.27 -11.26
CA GLU A 74 2.52 -9.06 -12.66
C GLU A 74 3.75 -8.97 -13.56
N ASP A 75 3.56 -9.35 -14.82
CA ASP A 75 4.61 -9.21 -15.83
C ASP A 75 4.77 -7.74 -16.25
N PRO A 76 5.98 -7.31 -16.65
CA PRO A 76 6.17 -6.03 -17.30
C PRO A 76 5.30 -5.93 -18.56
N TYR A 77 4.78 -4.74 -18.84
CA TYR A 77 4.01 -4.49 -20.05
C TYR A 77 4.80 -4.89 -21.30
N ASP A 78 4.21 -5.78 -22.11
CA ASP A 78 4.76 -6.26 -23.37
C ASP A 78 3.74 -6.03 -24.47
N SER A 79 4.01 -5.06 -25.34
CA SER A 79 3.13 -4.70 -26.47
C SER A 79 2.99 -5.78 -27.53
N SER A 80 3.78 -6.86 -27.45
CA SER A 80 3.68 -8.03 -28.33
C SER A 80 2.79 -9.14 -27.78
N ARG A 81 2.42 -9.10 -26.49
CA ARG A 81 1.48 -10.05 -25.88
C ARG A 81 0.05 -9.62 -26.18
N ALA A 82 -0.71 -10.51 -26.80
CA ALA A 82 -2.09 -10.26 -27.26
C ALA A 82 -3.15 -10.58 -26.18
N ASP A 83 -2.82 -10.39 -24.90
CA ASP A 83 -3.66 -10.81 -23.80
C ASP A 83 -4.60 -9.66 -23.38
N ILE A 84 -5.64 -9.42 -24.20
CA ILE A 84 -6.90 -8.75 -23.83
C ILE A 84 -8.06 -9.57 -24.38
#